data_AF-A0A7Y5Q4S9-F1
#
_entry.id   AF-A0A7Y5Q4S9-F1
#
_cell.length_a   1.000
_cell.length_b   1.000
_cell.length_c   1.000
_cell.angle_alpha   90.00
_cell.angle_beta   90.00
_cell.angle_gamma   90.00
#
_symmetry.space_group_name_H-M   'P 1'
#
loop_
_entity.id
_entity.type
_entity.pdbx_description
1 polymer ?
#
loop_
_entity_poly.entity_id
_entity_poly.type
_entity_poly.pdbx_seq_one_letter_code
_entity_poly.pdbx_strand_id
1 'polypeptide(L)'
;MISKRPPAVVFLAAWQMLLGLIAFYRVGEHNMPLWWIGLTVMGVWHVATAVGLYHLNEWARQRSVQLAVFDLFALLKVLFPYPSPFFALISLGMPLYSLTVLTDPNVRRRFS
;
A
#
# COMPACT_ATOMS: atom_id res chain seq x y z
N MET A 1 15.13 -21.10 -14.00
CA MET A 1 15.72 -20.47 -12.79
C MET A 1 14.66 -19.58 -12.16
N ILE A 2 14.20 -19.88 -10.95
CA ILE A 2 13.31 -18.97 -10.21
C ILE A 2 14.15 -17.74 -9.86
N SER A 3 14.02 -16.64 -10.61
CA SER A 3 14.74 -15.42 -10.28
C SER A 3 14.30 -15.01 -8.87
N LYS A 4 15.25 -14.89 -7.93
CA LYS A 4 14.93 -14.46 -6.56
C LYS A 4 14.15 -13.15 -6.64
N ARG A 5 13.00 -13.09 -5.98
CA ARG A 5 12.16 -11.88 -5.94
C ARG A 5 12.97 -10.73 -5.32
N PRO A 6 12.87 -9.49 -5.85
CA PRO A 6 13.55 -8.36 -5.24
C PRO A 6 13.08 -8.18 -3.79
N PRO A 7 13.98 -8.07 -2.80
CA PRO A 7 13.61 -7.91 -1.39
C PRO A 7 12.66 -6.73 -1.16
N ALA A 8 12.86 -5.64 -1.89
CA ALA A 8 12.01 -4.46 -1.84
C ALA A 8 10.55 -4.77 -2.23
N VAL A 9 10.32 -5.63 -3.22
CA VAL A 9 8.96 -6.03 -3.63
C VAL A 9 8.32 -6.94 -2.57
N VAL A 10 9.11 -7.82 -1.94
CA VAL A 10 8.62 -8.66 -0.83
C VAL A 10 8.20 -7.79 0.36
N PHE A 11 9.00 -6.80 0.71
CA PHE A 11 8.69 -5.84 1.76
C PHE A 11 7.42 -5.04 1.43
N LEU A 12 7.27 -4.55 0.19
CA LEU A 12 6.08 -3.85 -0.24
C LEU A 12 4.83 -4.75 -0.24
N ALA A 13 4.95 -6.02 -0.61
CA ALA A 13 3.85 -6.97 -0.51
C ALA A 13 3.41 -7.15 0.96
N ALA A 14 4.37 -7.29 1.89
CA ALA A 14 4.06 -7.37 3.32
C ALA A 14 3.42 -6.07 3.85
N TRP A 15 3.87 -4.92 3.38
CA TRP A 15 3.27 -3.62 3.72
C TRP A 15 1.83 -3.51 3.22
N GLN A 16 1.57 -3.88 1.96
CA GLN A 16 0.22 -3.91 1.41
C GLN A 16 -0.68 -4.87 2.20
N MET A 17 -0.17 -6.04 2.61
CA MET A 17 -0.92 -6.97 3.48
C MET A 17 -1.27 -6.32 4.82
N LEU A 18 -0.31 -5.64 5.46
CA LEU A 18 -0.54 -4.95 6.74
C LEU A 18 -1.65 -3.89 6.62
N LEU A 19 -1.62 -3.06 5.58
CA LEU A 19 -2.67 -2.06 5.34
C LEU A 19 -4.05 -2.72 5.14
N GLY A 20 -4.10 -3.84 4.43
CA GLY A 20 -5.32 -4.62 4.25
C GLY A 20 -5.90 -5.12 5.58
N LEU A 21 -5.04 -5.65 6.45
CA LEU A 21 -5.43 -6.11 7.78
C LEU A 21 -5.90 -4.98 8.69
N ILE A 22 -5.23 -3.83 8.65
CA ILE A 22 -5.64 -2.62 9.40
C ILE A 22 -7.03 -2.17 8.92
N ALA A 23 -7.26 -2.15 7.61
CA ALA A 23 -8.56 -1.78 7.05
C ALA A 23 -9.68 -2.71 7.53
N PHE A 24 -9.46 -4.02 7.53
CA PHE A 24 -10.44 -4.98 8.08
C PHE A 24 -10.65 -4.84 9.59
N TYR A 25 -9.59 -4.63 10.36
CA TYR A 25 -9.70 -4.38 11.80
C TYR A 25 -10.58 -3.17 12.10
N ARG A 26 -10.43 -2.08 11.33
CA ARG A 26 -11.22 -0.85 11.50
C ARG A 26 -12.69 -0.98 11.07
N VAL A 27 -13.08 -2.04 10.35
CA VAL A 27 -14.51 -2.25 10.01
C VAL A 27 -15.35 -2.31 11.29
N GLY A 28 -14.86 -3.00 12.33
CA GLY A 28 -15.58 -3.14 13.60
C GLY A 28 -15.63 -1.89 14.47
N GLU A 29 -14.84 -0.85 14.17
CA GLU A 29 -14.78 0.40 14.94
C GLU A 29 -15.87 1.41 14.53
N HIS A 30 -16.47 1.24 13.36
CA HIS A 30 -17.49 2.13 12.84
C HIS A 30 -18.87 1.46 12.90
N ASN A 31 -19.95 2.25 13.06
CA ASN A 31 -21.34 1.74 13.11
C ASN A 31 -22.15 2.11 11.87
N MET A 32 -21.49 2.45 10.76
CA MET A 32 -22.15 2.91 9.54
C MET A 32 -21.91 1.91 8.40
N PRO A 33 -22.96 1.35 7.76
CA PRO A 33 -22.81 0.34 6.72
C PRO A 33 -21.94 0.78 5.53
N LEU A 34 -22.01 2.06 5.14
CA LEU A 34 -21.18 2.59 4.05
C LEU A 34 -19.69 2.58 4.39
N TRP A 35 -19.32 2.85 5.65
CA TRP A 35 -17.93 2.77 6.11
C TRP A 35 -17.42 1.33 6.11
N TRP A 36 -18.26 0.37 6.49
CA TRP A 36 -17.90 -1.04 6.44
C TRP A 36 -17.59 -1.50 5.01
N ILE A 37 -18.46 -1.15 4.06
CA ILE A 37 -18.26 -1.49 2.66
C ILE A 37 -16.97 -0.84 2.16
N GLY A 38 -16.77 0.46 2.41
CA GLY A 38 -15.57 1.17 2.00
C GLY A 38 -14.27 0.55 2.55
N LEU A 39 -14.22 0.30 3.85
CA LEU A 39 -13.05 -0.29 4.51
C LEU A 39 -12.81 -1.74 4.08
N THR A 40 -13.88 -2.53 3.87
CA THR A 40 -13.76 -3.90 3.36
C THR A 40 -13.20 -3.90 1.94
N VAL A 41 -13.71 -3.02 1.06
CA VAL A 41 -13.20 -2.89 -0.32
C VAL A 41 -11.73 -2.49 -0.32
N MET A 42 -11.34 -1.51 0.52
CA MET A 42 -9.95 -1.12 0.69
C MET A 42 -9.09 -2.29 1.18
N GLY A 43 -9.56 -3.02 2.19
CA GLY A 43 -8.89 -4.20 2.72
C GLY A 43 -8.61 -5.25 1.64
N VAL A 44 -9.65 -5.60 0.87
CA VAL A 44 -9.55 -6.55 -0.25
C VAL A 44 -8.57 -6.04 -1.31
N TRP A 45 -8.61 -4.76 -1.66
CA TRP A 45 -7.69 -4.18 -2.65
C TRP A 45 -6.24 -4.28 -2.22
N HIS A 46 -5.93 -3.93 -0.97
CA HIS A 46 -4.58 -4.04 -0.41
C HIS A 46 -4.09 -5.49 -0.38
N VAL A 47 -4.93 -6.45 0.04
CA VAL A 47 -4.59 -7.88 0.05
C VAL A 47 -4.37 -8.42 -1.38
N ALA A 48 -5.26 -8.11 -2.31
CA ALA A 48 -5.12 -8.53 -3.71
C ALA A 48 -3.83 -7.97 -4.34
N THR A 49 -3.52 -6.72 -4.01
CA THR A 49 -2.31 -6.04 -4.46
C THR A 49 -1.05 -6.66 -3.84
N ALA A 50 -1.07 -7.03 -2.55
CA ALA A 50 0.01 -7.73 -1.88
C ALA A 50 0.33 -9.07 -2.56
N VAL A 51 -0.70 -9.87 -2.82
CA VAL A 51 -0.57 -11.16 -3.52
C VAL A 51 -0.01 -10.94 -4.93
N GLY A 52 -0.57 -9.98 -5.67
CA GLY A 52 -0.09 -9.69 -7.02
C GLY A 52 1.35 -9.17 -7.06
N LEU A 53 1.78 -8.34 -6.10
CA LEU A 53 3.18 -7.92 -5.96
C LEU A 53 4.10 -9.12 -5.69
N TYR A 54 3.70 -10.02 -4.80
CA TYR A 54 4.45 -11.24 -4.52
C TYR A 54 4.60 -12.14 -5.75
N HIS A 55 3.59 -12.16 -6.62
CA HIS A 55 3.63 -12.85 -7.90
C HIS A 55 4.21 -12.01 -9.06
N LEU A 56 4.74 -10.81 -8.79
CA LEU A 56 5.31 -9.91 -9.79
C LEU A 56 4.35 -9.57 -10.94
N ASN A 57 3.08 -9.36 -10.62
CA ASN A 57 2.04 -9.02 -11.58
C ASN A 57 2.00 -7.50 -11.85
N GLU A 58 2.02 -7.10 -13.14
CA GLU A 58 2.02 -5.69 -13.55
C GLU A 58 0.77 -4.91 -13.10
N TRP A 59 -0.41 -5.54 -13.09
CA TRP A 59 -1.62 -4.92 -12.55
C TRP A 59 -1.42 -4.53 -11.08
N ALA A 60 -0.86 -5.43 -10.27
CA ALA A 60 -0.63 -5.15 -8.86
C ALA A 60 0.44 -4.08 -8.63
N ARG A 61 1.47 -4.02 -9.49
CA ARG A 61 2.44 -2.91 -9.47
C ARG A 61 1.74 -1.57 -9.71
N GLN A 62 0.90 -1.49 -10.74
CA GLN A 62 0.17 -0.27 -11.07
C GLN A 62 -0.78 0.14 -9.95
N ARG A 63 -1.51 -0.82 -9.35
CA ARG A 63 -2.42 -0.55 -8.23
C ARG A 63 -1.67 -0.11 -6.97
N SER A 64 -0.55 -0.74 -6.66
CA SER A 64 0.31 -0.32 -5.53
C SER A 64 0.79 1.11 -5.68
N VAL A 65 1.19 1.51 -6.90
CA VAL A 65 1.60 2.89 -7.19
C VAL A 65 0.42 3.85 -7.02
N GLN A 66 -0.76 3.50 -7.53
CA GLN A 66 -1.97 4.31 -7.35
C GLN A 66 -2.34 4.47 -5.87
N LEU A 67 -2.33 3.36 -5.11
CA LEU A 67 -2.60 3.37 -3.67
C LEU A 67 -1.58 4.23 -2.92
N ALA A 68 -0.29 4.14 -3.25
CA ALA A 68 0.73 5.00 -2.65
C ALA A 68 0.50 6.49 -2.94
N VAL A 69 0.03 6.84 -4.14
CA VAL A 69 -0.37 8.22 -4.46
C VAL A 69 -1.60 8.64 -3.63
N PHE A 70 -2.60 7.78 -3.50
CA PHE A 70 -3.76 8.04 -2.65
C PHE A 70 -3.38 8.20 -1.18
N ASP A 71 -2.48 7.38 -0.66
CA ASP A 71 -1.97 7.47 0.71
C ASP A 71 -1.27 8.81 0.93
N LEU A 72 -0.46 9.29 -0.02
CA LEU A 72 0.14 10.63 0.04
C LEU A 72 -0.93 11.73 0.12
N PHE A 73 -1.97 11.68 -0.73
CA PHE A 73 -3.05 12.66 -0.68
C PHE A 73 -3.87 12.59 0.61
N ALA A 74 -4.12 11.39 1.13
CA ALA A 74 -4.80 11.19 2.40
C ALA A 74 -3.98 11.79 3.55
N LEU A 75 -2.66 11.63 3.52
CA LEU A 75 -1.75 12.19 4.52
C LEU A 75 -1.66 13.71 4.49
N LEU A 76 -1.79 14.34 3.32
CA LEU A 76 -1.88 15.81 3.25
C LEU A 76 -2.98 16.35 4.18
N LYS A 77 -4.11 15.65 4.34
CA LYS A 77 -5.19 16.06 5.26
C LYS A 77 -4.85 15.84 6.74
N VAL A 78 -3.95 14.90 7.05
CA VAL A 78 -3.53 14.54 8.43
C VAL A 78 -2.34 15.38 8.90
N LEU A 79 -1.57 15.96 7.98
CA LEU A 79 -0.42 16.81 8.31
C LEU A 79 -0.81 18.20 8.87
N PHE A 80 -2.02 18.70 8.59
CA PHE A 80 -2.46 20.03 9.03
C PHE A 80 -3.06 20.10 10.46
N PRO A 81 -3.67 19.04 11.05
CA PRO A 81 -4.24 19.10 12.40
C PRO A 81 -3.53 18.34 13.56
N TYR A 82 -2.23 17.97 13.48
CA TYR A 82 -1.35 17.29 14.52
C TYR A 82 -1.43 15.73 14.64
N PRO A 83 -0.46 14.98 15.26
CA PRO A 83 0.77 15.33 16.01
C PRO A 83 2.07 14.59 15.57
N SER A 84 3.25 15.11 15.96
CA SER A 84 4.60 14.54 15.75
C SER A 84 5.16 14.52 14.31
N PRO A 85 6.22 15.30 14.02
CA PRO A 85 6.91 15.25 12.72
C PRO A 85 7.49 13.87 12.40
N PHE A 86 7.74 13.03 13.41
CA PHE A 86 8.23 11.66 13.21
C PHE A 86 7.15 10.73 12.65
N PHE A 87 5.91 10.84 13.14
CA PHE A 87 4.79 10.04 12.66
C PHE A 87 4.41 10.45 11.23
N ALA A 88 4.44 11.76 10.96
CA ALA A 88 4.33 12.32 9.61
C ALA A 88 5.40 11.77 8.66
N LEU A 89 6.67 11.73 9.08
CA LEU A 89 7.79 11.21 8.28
C LEU A 89 7.66 9.73 7.97
N ILE A 90 7.28 8.90 8.95
CA ILE A 90 7.05 7.47 8.75
C ILE A 90 5.86 7.25 7.81
N SER A 91 4.80 8.04 7.99
CA SER A 91 3.60 7.95 7.17
C SER A 91 3.87 8.37 5.72
N LEU A 92 4.73 9.36 5.49
CA LEU A 92 5.20 9.77 4.16
C LEU A 92 6.21 8.79 3.56
N GLY A 93 7.07 8.20 4.40
CA GLY A 93 8.20 7.38 3.96
C GLY A 93 7.77 6.13 3.20
N MET A 94 6.74 5.42 3.66
CA MET A 94 6.28 4.18 3.03
C MET A 94 5.61 4.38 1.65
N PRO A 95 4.72 5.36 1.46
CA PRO A 95 4.22 5.74 0.15
C PRO A 95 5.34 6.19 -0.80
N LEU A 96 6.26 7.05 -0.35
CA LEU A 96 7.41 7.49 -1.17
C LEU A 96 8.31 6.32 -1.55
N TYR A 97 8.62 5.43 -0.61
CA TYR A 97 9.39 4.21 -0.87
C TYR A 97 8.70 3.31 -1.90
N SER A 98 7.38 3.14 -1.80
CA SER A 98 6.58 2.38 -2.77
C SER A 98 6.70 2.98 -4.18
N LEU A 99 6.62 4.31 -4.29
CA LEU A 99 6.81 5.00 -5.57
C LEU A 99 8.21 4.79 -6.12
N THR A 100 9.26 5.01 -5.33
CA THR A 100 10.65 4.86 -5.77
C THR A 100 10.94 3.43 -6.25
N VAL A 101 10.57 2.42 -5.45
CA VAL A 101 10.89 1.02 -5.76
C VAL A 101 10.09 0.51 -6.96
N LEU A 102 8.79 0.80 -7.04
CA LEU A 102 7.92 0.24 -8.08
C LEU A 102 8.00 1.00 -9.41
N THR A 103 8.64 2.18 -9.43
CA THR A 103 8.95 2.92 -10.65
C THR A 103 10.38 2.73 -11.13
N ASP A 104 11.27 2.14 -10.31
CA ASP A 104 12.63 1.79 -10.72
C ASP A 104 12.61 0.90 -11.99
N PRO A 105 13.32 1.26 -13.06
CA PRO A 105 13.31 0.50 -14.33
C PRO A 105 13.81 -0.95 -14.20
N ASN A 106 14.72 -1.24 -13.28
CA ASN A 106 15.23 -2.59 -13.03
C ASN A 106 14.20 -3.46 -12.32
N VAL A 107 13.48 -2.86 -11.36
CA VAL A 107 12.40 -3.53 -10.63
C VAL A 107 11.19 -3.72 -11.55
N ARG A 108 10.78 -2.69 -12.28
CA ARG A 108 9.66 -2.73 -13.22
C ARG A 108 9.81 -3.83 -14.28
N ARG A 109 11.02 -4.05 -14.79
CA ARG A 109 11.31 -5.13 -15.76
C ARG A 109 11.05 -6.54 -15.22
N ARG A 110 10.88 -6.70 -13.91
CA ARG A 110 10.51 -7.99 -13.27
C ARG A 110 9.01 -8.27 -13.30
N PHE A 111 8.19 -7.25 -13.59
CA PHE A 111 6.75 -7.38 -13.70
C PHE A 111 6.37 -7.69 -15.16
N SER A 112 5.62 -8.76 -15.35
CA SER A 112 5.14 -9.24 -16.66
C SER A 112 3.61 -9.31 -16.69
#